data_AF-A0A2G9LZ79-F1
#
_entry.id   AF-A0A2G9LZ79-F1
#
_cell.length_a   1.000
_cell.length_b   1.000
_cell.length_c   1.000
_cell.angle_alpha   90.00
_cell.angle_beta   90.00
_cell.angle_gamma   90.00
#
_symmetry.space_group_name_H-M   'P 1'
#
loop_
_entity.id
_entity.type
_entity.pdbx_description
1 polymer ?
#
loop_
_entity_poly.entity_id
_entity_poly.type
_entity_poly.pdbx_seq_one_letter_code
_entity_poly.pdbx_strand_id
1 'polypeptide(L)'
;MAFELINLIISILTLIGLGIYAYLTYLIAKDIYSPLVSFTLKQIELTHLGFSMVNKSKVEVEVFGKLWTKLNGELFEFKDGFYGNKTRWILQPFTEGFGHFYLKDLINRKNTKLENFVKENKISSINFNMQIRYRKVGNKKWIKTSPQNFAYDFDKNLFWLNV
;
A
#
# COMPACT_ATOMS: atom_id res chain seq x y z
N MET A 1 21.68 52.63 23.81
CA MET A 1 20.74 52.77 22.68
C MET A 1 21.05 51.84 21.50
N ALA A 2 22.14 52.01 20.72
CA ALA A 2 22.42 51.14 19.57
C ALA A 2 22.66 49.66 19.95
N PHE A 3 23.39 49.42 21.05
CA PHE A 3 23.64 48.07 21.57
C PHE A 3 22.36 47.35 22.05
N GLU A 4 21.44 48.09 22.69
CA GLU A 4 20.15 47.55 23.13
C GLU A 4 19.24 47.22 21.94
N LEU A 5 19.25 48.06 20.91
CA LEU A 5 18.52 47.82 19.67
C LEU A 5 19.03 46.56 18.96
N ILE A 6 20.36 46.37 18.88
CA ILE A 6 20.97 45.16 18.31
C ILE A 6 20.58 43.92 19.12
N ASN A 7 20.64 43.97 20.45
CA ASN A 7 20.23 42.85 21.31
C ASN A 7 18.74 42.53 21.18
N LEU A 8 17.89 43.54 21.03
CA LEU A 8 16.46 43.35 20.79
C LEU A 8 16.22 42.65 19.43
N ILE A 9 16.90 43.09 18.37
CA ILE A 9 16.82 42.47 17.04
C ILE A 9 17.28 41.00 17.10
N ILE A 10 18.41 40.72 17.76
CA ILE A 10 18.91 39.35 17.94
C ILE A 10 17.90 38.50 18.72
N SER A 11 17.29 39.05 19.77
CA SER A 11 16.30 38.35 20.59
C SER A 11 15.05 38.00 19.78
N ILE A 12 14.54 38.93 18.96
CA ILE A 12 13.38 38.71 18.09
C ILE A 12 13.70 37.64 17.03
N LEU A 13 14.86 37.74 16.37
CA LEU A 13 15.29 36.74 15.38
C LEU A 13 15.47 35.36 15.99
N THR A 14 16.01 35.29 17.21
CA THR A 14 16.14 34.04 17.96
C THR A 14 14.77 33.43 18.25
N LEU A 15 13.80 34.25 18.66
CA LEU A 15 12.44 33.79 18.94
C LEU A 15 11.72 33.29 17.67
N ILE A 16 11.90 33.97 16.53
CA ILE A 16 11.41 33.52 15.22
C ILE A 16 12.06 32.18 14.85
N GLY A 17 13.39 32.08 14.97
CA GLY A 17 14.13 30.85 14.67
C GLY A 17 13.67 29.66 15.52
N LEU A 18 13.48 29.88 16.82
CA LEU A 18 12.93 28.86 17.73
C LEU A 18 11.50 28.47 17.36
N GLY A 19 10.66 29.42 16.98
CA GLY A 19 9.30 29.16 16.51
C GLY A 19 9.27 28.28 15.26
N ILE A 20 10.12 28.58 14.27
CA ILE A 20 10.26 27.77 13.06
C ILE A 20 10.76 26.37 13.39
N TYR A 21 11.80 26.26 14.23
CA TYR A 21 12.36 24.96 14.64
C TYR A 21 11.33 24.08 15.36
N ALA A 22 10.59 24.65 16.31
CA ALA A 22 9.54 23.94 17.04
C ALA A 22 8.41 23.47 16.09
N TYR A 23 8.01 24.33 15.15
CA TYR A 23 7.00 23.98 14.14
C TYR A 23 7.44 22.83 13.23
N LEU A 24 8.68 22.89 12.71
CA LEU A 24 9.22 21.81 11.88
C LEU A 24 9.34 20.49 12.66
N THR A 25 9.78 20.56 13.92
CA THR A 25 9.86 19.39 14.81
C THR A 25 8.47 18.79 15.06
N TYR A 26 7.44 19.63 15.25
CA TYR A 26 6.06 19.19 15.37
C TYR A 26 5.56 18.49 14.10
N LEU A 27 5.85 19.03 12.91
CA LEU A 27 5.47 18.41 11.64
C LEU A 27 6.10 17.02 11.48
N ILE A 28 7.41 16.90 11.72
CA ILE A 28 8.12 15.61 11.66
C ILE A 28 7.53 14.62 12.67
N ALA A 29 7.29 15.06 13.91
CA ALA A 29 6.71 14.20 14.94
C ALA A 29 5.32 13.70 14.51
N LYS A 30 4.46 14.59 13.98
CA LYS A 30 3.11 14.29 13.51
C LYS A 30 3.09 13.35 12.31
N ASP A 31 3.99 13.51 11.34
CA ASP A 31 4.08 12.65 10.17
C ASP A 31 4.37 11.20 10.56
N ILE A 32 5.19 10.98 11.58
CA ILE A 32 5.49 9.63 12.07
C ILE A 32 4.28 8.99 12.80
N TYR A 33 3.34 9.80 13.33
CA TYR A 33 2.08 9.33 13.90
C TYR A 33 0.96 9.11 12.86
N SER A 34 1.18 9.53 11.62
CA SER A 34 0.27 9.23 10.53
C SER A 34 0.49 7.79 10.06
N PRO A 35 -0.58 7.00 9.86
CA PRO A 35 -0.43 5.62 9.41
C PRO A 35 0.23 5.64 8.02
N LEU A 36 1.26 4.82 7.83
CA LEU A 36 1.98 4.72 6.58
C LEU A 36 2.36 3.26 6.35
N VAL A 37 1.92 2.70 5.23
CA VAL A 37 2.18 1.31 4.86
C VAL A 37 2.76 1.26 3.46
N SER A 38 3.88 0.57 3.32
CA SER A 38 4.45 0.19 2.02
C SER A 38 4.17 -1.28 1.71
N PHE A 39 4.22 -1.62 0.43
CA PHE A 39 3.93 -2.94 -0.09
C PHE A 39 5.00 -3.40 -1.05
N THR A 40 5.25 -4.70 -1.09
CA THR A 40 6.02 -5.33 -2.15
C THR A 40 5.39 -6.66 -2.51
N LEU A 41 5.39 -6.97 -3.80
CA LEU A 41 4.87 -8.21 -4.34
C LEU A 41 5.96 -8.93 -5.11
N LYS A 42 6.08 -10.23 -4.88
CA LYS A 42 7.04 -11.10 -5.53
C LYS A 42 6.38 -12.41 -5.94
N GLN A 43 6.88 -13.00 -7.00
CA GLN A 43 6.53 -14.38 -7.33
C GLN A 43 7.30 -15.33 -6.42
N ILE A 44 6.60 -16.27 -5.81
CA ILE A 44 7.22 -17.37 -5.05
C ILE A 44 7.31 -18.58 -5.97
N GLU A 45 6.18 -18.97 -6.56
CA GLU A 45 6.06 -20.13 -7.45
C GLU A 45 5.06 -19.83 -8.59
N LEU A 46 4.85 -20.81 -9.46
CA LEU A 46 3.89 -20.73 -10.57
C LEU A 46 2.49 -20.42 -10.01
N THR A 47 1.89 -19.32 -10.46
CA THR A 47 0.59 -18.79 -9.97
C THR A 47 0.51 -18.45 -8.47
N HIS A 48 1.63 -18.47 -7.75
CA HIS A 48 1.71 -18.21 -6.32
C HIS A 48 2.56 -16.96 -6.07
N LEU A 49 1.90 -15.91 -5.59
CA LEU A 49 2.52 -14.61 -5.37
C LEU A 49 2.56 -14.32 -3.88
N GLY A 50 3.76 -14.02 -3.39
CA GLY A 50 4.03 -13.63 -2.02
C GLY A 50 4.09 -12.12 -1.90
N PHE A 51 3.55 -11.58 -0.82
CA PHE A 51 3.64 -10.17 -0.55
C PHE A 51 4.15 -9.88 0.84
N SER A 52 4.74 -8.69 0.98
CA SER A 52 5.03 -8.10 2.27
C SER A 52 4.46 -6.69 2.38
N MET A 53 4.00 -6.37 3.59
CA MET A 53 3.48 -5.06 3.97
C MET A 53 4.27 -4.57 5.16
N VAL A 54 4.86 -3.38 5.06
CA VAL A 54 5.66 -2.78 6.14
C VAL A 54 4.91 -1.58 6.67
N ASN A 55 4.61 -1.59 7.97
CA ASN A 55 4.13 -0.41 8.67
C ASN A 55 5.32 0.50 9.00
N LYS A 56 5.41 1.66 8.35
CA LYS A 56 6.48 2.64 8.56
C LYS A 56 6.12 3.72 9.58
N SER A 57 5.01 3.56 10.31
CA SER A 57 4.51 4.53 11.29
C SER A 57 4.70 4.06 12.74
N LYS A 58 4.61 4.99 13.69
CA LYS A 58 4.61 4.74 15.14
C LYS A 58 3.29 4.19 15.69
N VAL A 59 2.28 4.05 14.85
CA VAL A 59 0.93 3.63 15.26
C VAL A 59 0.61 2.26 14.71
N GLU A 60 -0.23 1.52 15.43
CA GLU A 60 -0.78 0.27 14.92
C GLU A 60 -1.76 0.55 13.77
N VAL A 61 -1.66 -0.24 12.70
CA VAL A 61 -2.39 0.00 11.45
C VAL A 61 -3.18 -1.25 11.05
N GLU A 62 -4.47 -1.05 10.75
CA GLU A 62 -5.30 -2.05 10.07
C GLU A 62 -5.08 -1.94 8.56
N VAL A 63 -4.81 -3.05 7.88
CA VAL A 63 -4.53 -3.10 6.44
C VAL A 63 -5.39 -4.10 5.68
N PHE A 64 -5.59 -3.79 4.40
CA PHE A 64 -6.27 -4.61 3.39
C PHE A 64 -5.52 -4.57 2.07
N GLY A 65 -5.34 -5.72 1.43
CA GLY A 65 -4.88 -5.83 0.05
C GLY A 65 -6.04 -6.06 -0.91
N LYS A 66 -6.05 -5.36 -2.04
CA LYS A 66 -6.95 -5.62 -3.16
C LYS A 66 -6.13 -5.86 -4.41
N LEU A 67 -6.24 -7.05 -4.99
CA LEU A 67 -5.66 -7.44 -6.27
C LEU A 67 -6.78 -7.66 -7.28
N TRP A 68 -6.64 -7.11 -8.48
CA TRP A 68 -7.60 -7.33 -9.56
C TRP A 68 -6.97 -7.24 -10.94
N THR A 69 -7.62 -7.86 -11.92
CA THR A 69 -7.32 -7.68 -13.35
C THR A 69 -8.61 -7.52 -14.13
N LYS A 70 -8.57 -6.79 -15.25
CA LYS A 70 -9.70 -6.65 -16.16
C LYS A 70 -9.32 -7.18 -17.54
N LEU A 71 -9.99 -8.22 -17.99
CA LEU A 71 -9.73 -8.91 -19.26
C LEU A 71 -11.02 -8.98 -20.06
N ASN A 72 -10.99 -8.52 -21.32
CA ASN A 72 -12.15 -8.52 -22.22
C ASN A 72 -13.44 -7.95 -21.59
N GLY A 73 -13.30 -6.91 -20.76
CA GLY A 73 -14.43 -6.29 -20.05
C GLY A 73 -14.81 -6.95 -18.72
N GLU A 74 -14.32 -8.15 -18.43
CA GLU A 74 -14.59 -8.88 -17.19
C GLU A 74 -13.55 -8.56 -16.11
N LEU A 75 -14.04 -8.28 -14.89
CA LEU A 75 -13.20 -8.04 -13.71
C LEU A 75 -12.99 -9.35 -12.96
N PHE A 76 -11.73 -9.68 -12.70
CA PHE A 76 -11.32 -10.79 -11.84
C PHE A 76 -10.71 -10.24 -10.56
N GLU A 77 -11.24 -10.65 -9.41
CA GLU A 77 -10.77 -10.28 -8.06
C GLU A 77 -11.05 -11.42 -7.07
N PHE A 78 -10.55 -11.32 -5.83
CA PHE A 78 -10.90 -12.30 -4.79
C PHE A 78 -12.39 -12.29 -4.50
N LYS A 79 -12.93 -13.41 -4.00
CA LYS A 79 -14.27 -13.46 -3.41
C LYS A 79 -14.36 -12.37 -2.33
N ASP A 80 -15.29 -11.44 -2.48
CA ASP A 80 -15.47 -10.20 -1.67
C ASP A 80 -14.54 -9.01 -1.97
N GLY A 81 -13.73 -9.10 -3.03
CA GLY A 81 -12.94 -7.99 -3.58
C GLY A 81 -11.68 -7.63 -2.80
N PHE A 82 -11.41 -8.29 -1.67
CA PHE A 82 -10.20 -8.09 -0.86
C PHE A 82 -9.59 -9.43 -0.49
N TYR A 83 -8.27 -9.43 -0.36
CA TYR A 83 -7.54 -10.57 0.16
C TYR A 83 -8.01 -10.91 1.60
N GLY A 84 -8.08 -12.21 1.92
CA GLY A 84 -8.49 -12.69 3.25
C GLY A 84 -9.97 -12.50 3.57
N ASN A 85 -10.86 -12.38 2.57
CA ASN A 85 -12.30 -12.22 2.77
C ASN A 85 -12.66 -11.03 3.68
N LYS A 86 -12.07 -9.86 3.42
CA LYS A 86 -12.23 -8.65 4.26
C LYS A 86 -11.74 -8.81 5.70
N THR A 87 -10.94 -9.84 6.02
CA THR A 87 -10.22 -9.92 7.29
C THR A 87 -9.10 -8.90 7.28
N ARG A 88 -9.14 -7.97 8.24
CA ARG A 88 -8.11 -6.93 8.41
C ARG A 88 -6.90 -7.54 9.06
N TRP A 89 -5.74 -7.14 8.59
CA TRP A 89 -4.50 -7.47 9.26
C TRP A 89 -4.08 -6.28 10.11
N ILE A 90 -3.59 -6.58 11.30
CA ILE A 90 -3.07 -5.59 12.22
C ILE A 90 -1.55 -5.65 12.13
N LEU A 91 -0.94 -4.54 11.68
CA LEU A 91 0.50 -4.38 11.66
C LEU A 91 0.93 -3.49 12.82
N GLN A 92 1.80 -4.03 13.67
CA GLN A 92 2.42 -3.28 14.76
C GLN A 92 3.33 -2.18 14.20
N PRO A 93 3.61 -1.12 14.97
CA PRO A 93 4.55 -0.07 14.57
C PRO A 93 5.89 -0.65 14.12
N PHE A 94 6.40 -0.19 12.97
CA PHE A 94 7.71 -0.61 12.42
C PHE A 94 7.88 -2.12 12.19
N THR A 95 6.77 -2.83 11.95
CA THR A 95 6.80 -4.27 11.65
C THR A 95 6.39 -4.58 10.22
N GLU A 96 6.74 -5.78 9.80
CA GLU A 96 6.38 -6.35 8.51
C GLU A 96 5.39 -7.50 8.68
N GLY A 97 4.36 -7.52 7.85
CA GLY A 97 3.43 -8.65 7.71
C GLY A 97 3.60 -9.31 6.36
N PHE A 98 3.53 -10.63 6.35
CA PHE A 98 3.70 -11.43 5.14
C PHE A 98 2.43 -12.17 4.79
N GLY A 99 2.20 -12.34 3.50
CA GLY A 99 1.09 -13.12 3.00
C GLY A 99 1.37 -13.69 1.63
N HIS A 100 0.42 -14.48 1.18
CA HIS A 100 0.50 -15.14 -0.11
C HIS A 100 -0.88 -15.25 -0.73
N PHE A 101 -0.95 -15.13 -2.04
CA PHE A 101 -2.16 -15.39 -2.79
C PHE A 101 -1.89 -16.23 -4.02
N TYR A 102 -2.91 -16.99 -4.41
CA TYR A 102 -2.88 -17.78 -5.62
C TYR A 102 -3.75 -17.11 -6.68
N LEU A 103 -3.24 -17.02 -7.91
CA LEU A 103 -4.00 -16.45 -9.04
C LEU A 103 -5.27 -17.25 -9.33
N LYS A 104 -5.30 -18.54 -8.97
CA LYS A 104 -6.48 -19.42 -9.07
C LYS A 104 -7.66 -19.00 -8.19
N ASP A 105 -7.43 -18.17 -7.18
CA ASP A 105 -8.46 -17.69 -6.25
C ASP A 105 -9.21 -16.46 -6.81
N LEU A 106 -8.75 -15.91 -7.93
CA LEU A 106 -9.40 -14.79 -8.61
C LEU A 106 -10.56 -15.30 -9.47
N ILE A 107 -11.73 -14.73 -9.22
CA ILE A 107 -12.99 -15.09 -9.89
C ILE A 107 -13.64 -13.84 -10.48
N ASN A 108 -14.39 -14.03 -11.57
CA ASN A 108 -15.27 -12.99 -12.10
C ASN A 108 -16.67 -13.06 -11.45
N ARG A 109 -17.56 -12.14 -11.86
CA ARG A 109 -18.97 -12.12 -11.42
C ARG A 109 -19.78 -13.36 -11.80
N LYS A 110 -19.34 -14.09 -12.83
CA LYS A 110 -19.95 -15.35 -13.28
C LYS A 110 -19.38 -16.57 -12.55
N ASN A 111 -18.55 -16.35 -11.53
CA ASN A 111 -17.84 -17.39 -10.78
C ASN A 111 -16.85 -18.23 -11.62
N THR A 112 -16.44 -17.71 -12.78
CA THR A 112 -15.37 -18.27 -13.61
C THR A 112 -14.03 -17.91 -12.99
N LYS A 113 -13.16 -18.91 -12.80
CA LYS A 113 -11.78 -18.70 -12.33
C LYS A 113 -10.94 -18.05 -13.43
N LEU A 114 -10.05 -17.14 -13.04
CA LEU A 114 -9.12 -16.47 -13.97
C LEU A 114 -8.30 -17.47 -14.78
N GLU A 115 -7.82 -18.54 -14.15
CA GLU A 115 -7.03 -19.59 -14.80
C GLU A 115 -7.79 -20.24 -15.97
N ASN A 116 -9.07 -20.56 -15.78
CA ASN A 116 -9.89 -21.17 -16.82
C ASN A 116 -10.10 -20.19 -17.97
N PHE A 117 -10.41 -18.93 -17.65
CA PHE A 117 -10.65 -17.89 -18.65
C PHE A 117 -9.41 -17.63 -19.51
N VAL A 118 -8.23 -17.56 -18.89
CA VAL A 118 -6.94 -17.37 -19.59
C VAL A 118 -6.66 -18.54 -20.53
N LYS A 119 -6.88 -19.79 -20.08
CA LYS A 119 -6.67 -21.00 -20.90
C LYS A 119 -7.62 -21.04 -22.09
N GLU A 120 -8.92 -20.80 -21.87
CA GLU A 120 -9.95 -20.83 -22.91
C GLU A 120 -9.70 -19.76 -23.99
N ASN A 121 -9.31 -18.55 -23.58
CA ASN A 121 -9.09 -17.42 -24.48
C ASN A 121 -7.65 -17.32 -24.99
N LYS A 122 -6.78 -18.27 -24.65
CA LYS A 122 -5.35 -18.28 -25.05
C LYS A 122 -4.63 -16.95 -24.76
N ILE A 123 -4.85 -16.41 -23.57
CA ILE A 123 -4.24 -15.13 -23.14
C ILE A 123 -2.81 -15.40 -22.66
N SER A 124 -1.81 -14.86 -23.36
CA SER A 124 -0.40 -15.06 -22.99
C SER A 124 0.06 -14.21 -21.80
N SER A 125 -0.52 -13.02 -21.62
CA SER A 125 -0.12 -12.11 -20.54
C SER A 125 -1.29 -11.30 -19.99
N ILE A 126 -1.19 -10.95 -18.71
CA ILE A 126 -2.22 -10.18 -18.01
C ILE A 126 -1.60 -9.10 -17.13
N ASN A 127 -2.30 -7.97 -17.05
CA ASN A 127 -1.95 -6.87 -16.16
C ASN A 127 -2.81 -6.93 -14.90
N PHE A 128 -2.14 -7.00 -13.76
CA PHE A 128 -2.75 -6.90 -12.44
C PHE A 128 -2.60 -5.50 -11.88
N ASN A 129 -3.59 -5.08 -11.11
CA ASN A 129 -3.53 -3.92 -10.27
C ASN A 129 -3.56 -4.38 -8.81
N MET A 130 -2.69 -3.82 -7.98
CA MET A 130 -2.70 -4.04 -6.54
C MET A 130 -2.83 -2.70 -5.82
N GLN A 131 -3.74 -2.61 -4.86
CA GLN A 131 -3.94 -1.46 -4.01
C GLN A 131 -4.02 -1.90 -2.55
N ILE A 132 -3.39 -1.12 -1.67
CA ILE A 132 -3.59 -1.26 -0.23
C ILE A 132 -4.58 -0.22 0.27
N ARG A 133 -5.44 -0.64 1.18
CA ARG A 133 -6.16 0.27 2.08
C ARG A 133 -5.65 0.09 3.48
N TYR A 134 -5.39 1.19 4.17
CA TYR A 134 -4.90 1.15 5.53
C TYR A 134 -5.49 2.28 6.38
N ARG A 135 -5.49 2.09 7.70
CA ARG A 135 -5.89 3.11 8.67
C ARG A 135 -5.25 2.84 10.02
N LYS A 136 -5.08 3.88 10.83
CA LYS A 136 -4.78 3.70 12.25
C LYS A 136 -5.89 2.86 12.90
N VAL A 137 -5.52 1.90 13.74
CA VAL A 137 -6.48 1.07 14.48
C VAL A 137 -7.43 1.95 15.28
N GLY A 138 -8.73 1.61 15.23
CA GLY A 138 -9.80 2.40 15.85
C GLY A 138 -10.23 3.67 15.09
N ASN A 139 -9.51 4.08 14.03
CA ASN A 139 -9.96 5.20 13.19
C ASN A 139 -11.07 4.74 12.22
N LYS A 140 -12.00 5.63 11.86
CA LYS A 140 -13.08 5.33 10.90
C LYS A 140 -12.62 5.52 9.44
N LYS A 141 -11.71 6.46 9.18
CA LYS A 141 -11.32 6.84 7.81
C LYS A 141 -10.23 5.92 7.26
N TRP A 142 -10.48 5.35 6.09
CA TRP A 142 -9.51 4.57 5.31
C TRP A 142 -8.69 5.47 4.39
N ILE A 143 -7.39 5.22 4.33
CA ILE A 143 -6.48 5.76 3.33
C ILE A 143 -6.25 4.67 2.28
N LYS A 144 -6.10 5.06 1.02
CA LYS A 144 -5.86 4.13 -0.09
C LYS A 144 -4.59 4.56 -0.82
N THR A 145 -3.74 3.61 -1.17
CA THR A 145 -2.60 3.89 -2.05
C THR A 145 -3.09 4.04 -3.50
N SER A 146 -2.30 4.69 -4.34
CA SER A 146 -2.46 4.52 -5.79
C SER A 146 -2.29 3.04 -6.16
N PRO A 147 -3.08 2.50 -7.11
CA PRO A 147 -2.85 1.15 -7.62
C PRO A 147 -1.45 1.04 -8.23
N GLN A 148 -0.75 -0.03 -7.92
CA GLN A 148 0.48 -0.43 -8.60
C GLN A 148 0.15 -1.48 -9.65
N ASN A 149 0.72 -1.33 -10.85
CA ASN A 149 0.50 -2.23 -11.96
C ASN A 149 1.59 -3.29 -12.00
N PHE A 150 1.18 -4.52 -12.26
CA PHE A 150 2.08 -5.66 -12.43
C PHE A 150 1.68 -6.40 -13.70
N ALA A 151 2.64 -7.04 -14.34
CA ALA A 151 2.39 -7.91 -15.48
C ALA A 151 2.75 -9.35 -15.10
N TYR A 152 1.96 -10.30 -15.61
CA TYR A 152 2.24 -11.73 -15.53
C TYR A 152 2.20 -12.31 -16.94
N ASP A 153 3.28 -12.96 -17.35
CA ASP A 153 3.40 -13.72 -18.60
C ASP A 153 3.23 -15.21 -18.25
N PHE A 154 2.16 -15.83 -18.76
CA PHE A 154 1.85 -17.23 -18.50
C PHE A 154 2.78 -18.19 -19.23
N ASP A 155 3.27 -17.80 -20.42
CA ASP A 155 4.14 -18.64 -21.24
C ASP A 155 5.55 -18.69 -20.64
N LYS A 156 6.02 -17.57 -20.11
CA LYS A 156 7.34 -17.45 -19.46
C LYS A 156 7.30 -17.70 -17.95
N ASN A 157 6.10 -17.84 -17.38
CA ASN A 157 5.87 -17.93 -15.94
C ASN A 157 6.58 -16.78 -15.17
N LEU A 158 6.46 -15.56 -15.68
CA LEU A 158 7.21 -14.41 -15.18
C LEU A 158 6.26 -13.33 -14.66
N PHE A 159 6.50 -12.85 -13.44
CA PHE A 159 5.78 -11.75 -12.83
C PHE A 159 6.72 -10.57 -12.55
N TRP A 160 6.32 -9.37 -12.96
CA TRP A 160 7.11 -8.16 -12.71
C TRP A 160 6.24 -6.92 -12.48
N LEU A 161 6.81 -5.92 -11.84
CA LEU A 161 6.21 -4.60 -11.72
C LEU A 161 6.19 -3.93 -13.09
N ASN A 162 5.01 -3.49 -13.54
CA ASN A 162 4.81 -2.84 -14.82
C ASN A 162 4.82 -1.31 -14.60
N VAL A 163 5.99 -0.70 -14.77
CA VAL A 163 6.28 0.73 -14.52
C VAL A 163 6.10 1.54 -15.80
#